data_AF-A0A951I2D3-F1
#
_entry.id   AF-A0A951I2D3-F1
#
_cell.length_a   1.000
_cell.length_b   1.000
_cell.length_c   1.000
_cell.angle_alpha   90.00
_cell.angle_beta   90.00
_cell.angle_gamma   90.00
#
_symmetry.space_group_name_H-M   'P 1'
#
loop_
_entity.id
_entity.type
_entity.pdbx_description
1 polymer ?
#
loop_
_entity_poly.entity_id
_entity_poly.type
_entity_poly.pdbx_seq_one_letter_code
_entity_poly.pdbx_strand_id
1 'polypeptide(L)'
;MKKAVTIILIIIGAIAIFYFADPFHDSLAELSTISPNKTYKVNMQERVTLDVEHVVYFNVVKTERPLIEHEIFYSDSSQFIYPDLKYSWAAENVLCLNDFDSSIKPDEISVINQTDKVIRYLKIDATSSSFLLLEVQPQTTTRLLARPQTDRRADISWIGGFGKFDDGSEFANWGRNFQIRGKYSAPAHYCVFIRDGEVVVQSREFEGFRIDSSGKIVEMPEAKNEACQ
;
A
#
# COMPACT_ATOMS: atom_id res chain seq x y z
N MET A 1 -29.31 51.00 13.72
CA MET A 1 -27.90 50.70 13.39
C MET A 1 -27.32 49.50 14.12
N LYS A 2 -27.34 49.42 15.47
CA LYS A 2 -26.72 48.29 16.20
C LYS A 2 -27.16 46.89 15.74
N LYS A 3 -28.46 46.67 15.49
CA LYS A 3 -28.99 45.38 15.01
C LYS A 3 -28.46 44.96 13.62
N ALA A 4 -28.22 45.91 12.71
CA ALA A 4 -27.71 45.60 11.37
C ALA A 4 -26.25 45.14 11.41
N VAL A 5 -25.43 45.76 12.27
CA VAL A 5 -24.01 45.40 12.45
C VAL A 5 -23.87 43.99 13.03
N THR A 6 -24.72 43.61 13.99
CA THR A 6 -24.69 42.26 14.57
C THR A 6 -25.04 41.18 13.55
N ILE A 7 -26.04 41.42 12.68
CA ILE A 7 -26.42 40.47 11.63
C ILE A 7 -25.28 40.29 10.62
N ILE A 8 -24.62 41.39 10.22
CA ILE A 8 -23.49 41.33 9.29
C ILE A 8 -22.33 40.51 9.88
N LEU A 9 -21.99 40.70 11.16
CA LEU A 9 -20.91 39.94 11.81
C LEU A 9 -21.23 38.43 11.94
N ILE A 10 -22.50 38.07 12.21
CA ILE A 10 -22.92 36.67 12.23
C ILE A 10 -22.82 36.04 10.84
N ILE A 11 -23.24 36.77 9.80
CA ILE A 11 -23.12 36.30 8.41
C ILE A 11 -21.66 36.12 8.02
N ILE A 12 -20.78 37.09 8.33
CA ILE A 12 -19.34 36.97 8.06
C ILE A 12 -18.74 35.80 8.85
N GLY A 13 -19.11 35.61 10.11
CA GLY A 13 -18.65 34.48 10.91
C GLY A 13 -19.12 33.12 10.36
N ALA A 14 -20.37 33.01 9.93
CA ALA A 14 -20.91 31.80 9.31
C ALA A 14 -20.27 31.53 7.95
N ILE A 15 -20.03 32.56 7.13
CA ILE A 15 -19.31 32.45 5.86
C ILE A 15 -17.86 32.02 6.12
N ALA A 16 -17.17 32.63 7.08
CA ALA A 16 -15.81 32.23 7.44
C ALA A 16 -15.78 30.77 7.90
N ILE A 17 -16.70 30.34 8.78
CA ILE A 17 -16.80 28.93 9.17
C ILE A 17 -17.06 28.05 7.94
N PHE A 18 -17.94 28.44 7.01
CA PHE A 18 -18.20 27.63 5.81
C PHE A 18 -16.99 27.52 4.87
N TYR A 19 -16.21 28.60 4.72
CA TYR A 19 -14.99 28.61 3.89
C TYR A 19 -13.77 27.97 4.59
N PHE A 20 -13.74 27.92 5.93
CA PHE A 20 -12.65 27.34 6.70
C PHE A 20 -12.95 25.96 7.29
N ALA A 21 -14.21 25.51 7.30
CA ALA A 21 -14.59 24.20 7.85
C ALA A 21 -14.33 23.05 6.88
N ASP A 22 -14.06 23.31 5.59
CA ASP A 22 -13.71 22.25 4.65
C ASP A 22 -12.55 22.68 3.73
N PRO A 23 -11.30 22.69 4.24
CA PRO A 23 -10.12 22.86 3.38
C PRO A 23 -9.90 21.64 2.45
N PHE A 24 -10.76 20.63 2.49
CA PHE A 24 -10.66 19.44 1.66
C PHE A 24 -11.48 19.63 0.39
N HIS A 25 -10.85 20.29 -0.59
CA HIS A 25 -11.31 20.35 -1.97
C HIS A 25 -11.68 18.95 -2.51
N ASP A 26 -12.71 18.92 -3.34
CA ASP A 26 -13.31 17.79 -4.05
C ASP A 26 -12.35 16.59 -4.26
N SER A 27 -12.82 15.37 -3.92
CA SER A 27 -12.06 14.14 -4.17
C SER A 27 -11.65 14.08 -5.64
N LEU A 28 -10.35 14.00 -5.92
CA LEU A 28 -9.84 13.97 -7.30
C LEU A 28 -10.22 12.67 -8.01
N ALA A 29 -10.18 11.56 -7.26
CA ALA A 29 -10.51 10.25 -7.75
C ALA A 29 -11.09 9.40 -6.62
N GLU A 30 -12.02 8.52 -6.98
CA GLU A 30 -12.62 7.54 -6.07
C GLU A 30 -12.62 6.16 -6.72
N LEU A 31 -12.24 5.15 -5.92
CA LEU A 31 -12.41 3.74 -6.24
C LEU A 31 -13.36 3.12 -5.22
N SER A 32 -14.39 2.41 -5.68
CA SER A 32 -15.21 1.53 -4.85
C SER A 32 -15.28 0.15 -5.47
N THR A 33 -14.90 -0.89 -4.71
CA THR A 33 -14.88 -2.27 -5.18
C THR A 33 -15.30 -3.25 -4.09
N ILE A 34 -15.85 -4.40 -4.49
CA ILE A 34 -16.39 -5.43 -3.60
C ILE A 34 -15.69 -6.75 -3.91
N SER A 35 -15.29 -7.48 -2.87
CA SER A 35 -14.64 -8.78 -2.99
C SER A 35 -15.54 -9.84 -3.65
N PRO A 36 -14.99 -10.91 -4.23
CA PRO A 36 -15.76 -11.95 -4.93
C PRO A 36 -16.94 -12.53 -4.16
N ASN A 37 -16.76 -12.84 -2.87
CA ASN A 37 -17.81 -13.37 -1.99
C ASN A 37 -18.57 -12.26 -1.24
N LYS A 38 -18.33 -11.00 -1.57
CA LYS A 38 -18.95 -9.81 -0.96
C LYS A 38 -18.69 -9.68 0.55
N THR A 39 -17.61 -10.28 1.05
CA THR A 39 -17.21 -10.13 2.45
C THR A 39 -16.71 -8.72 2.72
N TYR A 40 -15.96 -8.14 1.78
CA TYR A 40 -15.32 -6.83 1.91
C TYR A 40 -15.80 -5.85 0.84
N LYS A 41 -15.99 -4.60 1.25
CA LYS A 41 -16.10 -3.44 0.37
C LYS A 41 -14.96 -2.49 0.68
N VAL A 42 -14.14 -2.18 -0.32
CA VAL A 42 -13.03 -1.24 -0.23
C VAL A 42 -13.42 0.05 -0.94
N ASN A 43 -13.23 1.18 -0.27
CA ASN A 43 -13.39 2.50 -0.86
C ASN A 43 -12.07 3.26 -0.70
N MET A 44 -11.52 3.78 -1.79
CA MET A 44 -10.32 4.62 -1.78
C MET A 44 -10.67 6.00 -2.34
N GLN A 45 -10.14 7.04 -1.72
CA GLN A 45 -10.38 8.43 -2.12
C GLN A 45 -9.07 9.19 -2.13
N GLU A 46 -8.72 9.76 -3.27
CA GLU A 46 -7.58 10.66 -3.42
C GLU A 46 -7.97 12.09 -3.08
N ARG A 47 -7.12 12.73 -2.27
CA ARG A 47 -7.22 14.15 -1.88
C ARG A 47 -5.88 14.83 -2.06
N VAL A 48 -5.90 16.14 -2.29
CA VAL A 48 -4.69 16.97 -2.34
C VAL A 48 -4.60 17.77 -1.06
N THR A 49 -3.45 17.73 -0.40
CA THR A 49 -3.17 18.55 0.79
C THR A 49 -2.79 19.98 0.37
N LEU A 50 -2.73 20.88 1.35
CA LEU A 50 -2.27 22.26 1.11
C LEU A 50 -0.83 22.33 0.57
N ASP A 51 -0.01 21.31 0.86
CA ASP A 51 1.37 21.19 0.40
C ASP A 51 1.48 20.51 -0.98
N VAL A 52 0.35 20.37 -1.69
CA VAL A 52 0.26 19.69 -3.00
C VAL A 52 0.64 18.21 -2.93
N GLU A 53 0.53 17.60 -1.74
CA GLU A 53 0.72 16.17 -1.55
C GLU A 53 -0.58 15.44 -1.91
N HIS A 54 -0.47 14.40 -2.72
CA HIS A 54 -1.55 13.50 -3.05
C HIS A 54 -1.64 12.40 -1.99
N VAL A 55 -2.75 12.38 -1.26
CA VAL A 55 -3.01 11.40 -0.20
C VAL A 55 -4.22 10.57 -0.59
N VAL A 56 -4.00 9.26 -0.72
CA VAL A 56 -5.08 8.29 -0.94
C VAL A 56 -5.47 7.70 0.41
N TYR A 57 -6.68 8.01 0.84
CA TYR A 57 -7.30 7.37 2.00
C TYR A 57 -8.04 6.12 1.57
N PHE A 58 -8.13 5.12 2.44
CA PHE A 58 -8.98 3.96 2.21
C PHE A 58 -9.80 3.58 3.44
N ASN A 59 -10.97 3.02 3.15
CA ASN A 59 -11.92 2.49 4.10
C ASN A 59 -12.29 1.07 3.69
N VAL A 60 -12.49 0.19 4.67
CA VAL A 60 -12.92 -1.18 4.44
C VAL A 60 -14.11 -1.50 5.32
N VAL A 61 -15.18 -1.98 4.70
CA VAL A 61 -16.37 -2.50 5.37
C VAL A 61 -16.40 -4.01 5.21
N LYS A 62 -16.50 -4.75 6.31
CA LYS A 62 -16.66 -6.21 6.35
C LYS A 62 -18.09 -6.55 6.73
N THR A 63 -18.86 -7.15 5.82
CA THR A 63 -20.26 -7.57 6.09
C THR A 63 -21.08 -6.46 6.78
N GLU A 64 -21.13 -5.28 6.16
CA GLU A 64 -21.82 -4.07 6.67
C GLU A 64 -21.24 -3.43 7.94
N ARG A 65 -20.13 -3.93 8.48
CA ARG A 65 -19.45 -3.32 9.64
C ARG A 65 -18.14 -2.66 9.22
N PRO A 66 -17.84 -1.44 9.72
CA PRO A 66 -16.53 -0.85 9.52
C PRO A 66 -15.44 -1.77 10.08
N LEU A 67 -14.42 -2.05 9.26
CA LEU A 67 -13.21 -2.78 9.65
C LEU A 67 -12.00 -1.85 9.69
N ILE A 68 -11.90 -0.95 8.71
CA ILE A 68 -10.82 0.04 8.57
C ILE A 68 -11.45 1.37 8.19
N GLU A 69 -11.09 2.43 8.89
CA GLU A 69 -11.64 3.77 8.68
C GLU A 69 -10.50 4.78 8.54
N HIS A 70 -10.50 5.53 7.44
CA HIS A 70 -9.63 6.66 7.16
C HIS A 70 -8.11 6.36 7.27
N GLU A 71 -7.68 5.18 6.82
CA GLU A 71 -6.24 4.87 6.78
C GLU A 71 -5.59 5.40 5.50
N ILE A 72 -4.30 5.74 5.57
CA ILE A 72 -3.53 6.22 4.41
C ILE A 72 -3.04 5.00 3.61
N PHE A 73 -3.42 4.94 2.33
CA PHE A 73 -2.93 3.96 1.36
C PHE A 73 -1.66 4.44 0.63
N TYR A 74 -1.60 5.74 0.34
CA TYR A 74 -0.52 6.39 -0.40
C TYR A 74 -0.42 7.86 -0.01
N SER A 75 0.81 8.39 0.02
CA SER A 75 1.12 9.78 0.33
C SER A 75 2.41 10.15 -0.40
N ASP A 76 2.32 11.00 -1.44
CA ASP A 76 3.48 11.51 -2.16
C ASP A 76 3.13 12.81 -2.90
N SER A 77 4.15 13.54 -3.34
CA SER A 77 4.08 14.71 -4.22
C SER A 77 3.56 14.40 -5.63
N SER A 78 3.57 13.13 -6.04
CA SER A 78 3.09 12.70 -7.35
C SER A 78 1.64 12.23 -7.27
N GLN A 79 0.83 12.61 -8.27
CA GLN A 79 -0.55 12.14 -8.36
C GLN A 79 -0.58 10.61 -8.36
N PHE A 80 -1.40 10.04 -7.48
CA PHE A 80 -1.65 8.62 -7.53
C PHE A 80 -2.53 8.38 -8.75
N ILE A 81 -2.05 7.59 -9.73
CA ILE A 81 -2.63 7.51 -11.08
C ILE A 81 -3.98 6.72 -11.07
N TYR A 82 -4.98 7.18 -10.32
CA TYR A 82 -6.38 6.79 -10.46
C TYR A 82 -7.09 7.79 -11.40
N PRO A 83 -8.08 7.35 -12.20
CA PRO A 83 -8.63 5.99 -12.34
C PRO A 83 -7.90 5.09 -13.35
N ASP A 84 -6.78 5.52 -13.95
CA ASP A 84 -6.11 4.73 -15.00
C ASP A 84 -5.49 3.43 -14.48
N LEU A 85 -5.23 3.33 -13.17
CA LEU A 85 -4.85 2.09 -12.49
C LEU A 85 -5.99 1.06 -12.56
N LYS A 86 -5.80 0.04 -13.38
CA LYS A 86 -6.62 -1.17 -13.34
C LYS A 86 -6.50 -1.83 -11.96
N TYR A 87 -7.59 -2.45 -11.54
CA TYR A 87 -7.63 -3.20 -10.29
C TYR A 87 -8.35 -4.53 -10.50
N SER A 88 -8.03 -5.50 -9.65
CA SER A 88 -8.69 -6.80 -9.61
C SER A 88 -8.59 -7.42 -8.21
N TRP A 89 -9.54 -8.28 -7.87
CA TRP A 89 -9.42 -9.11 -6.67
C TRP A 89 -8.66 -10.39 -7.02
N ALA A 90 -7.47 -10.55 -6.47
CA ALA A 90 -6.65 -11.75 -6.65
C ALA A 90 -7.14 -12.92 -5.77
N ALA A 91 -7.76 -12.59 -4.64
CA ALA A 91 -8.42 -13.52 -3.73
C ALA A 91 -9.52 -12.76 -2.96
N GLU A 92 -10.25 -13.45 -2.09
CA GLU A 92 -11.34 -12.83 -1.31
C GLU A 92 -10.87 -11.64 -0.46
N ASN A 93 -9.66 -11.71 0.08
CA ASN A 93 -9.08 -10.71 0.96
C ASN A 93 -7.85 -10.03 0.36
N VAL A 94 -7.65 -10.10 -0.96
CA VAL A 94 -6.49 -9.53 -1.65
C VAL A 94 -6.95 -8.69 -2.84
N LEU A 95 -6.88 -7.37 -2.68
CA LEU A 95 -7.08 -6.41 -3.76
C LEU A 95 -5.73 -6.10 -4.41
N CYS A 96 -5.67 -6.21 -5.72
CA CYS A 96 -4.50 -5.93 -6.53
C CYS A 96 -4.76 -4.67 -7.38
N LEU A 97 -3.85 -3.71 -7.29
CA LEU A 97 -3.82 -2.48 -8.07
C LEU A 97 -2.65 -2.56 -9.04
N ASN A 98 -2.92 -3.06 -10.25
CA ASN A 98 -1.95 -3.14 -11.33
C ASN A 98 -2.64 -3.33 -12.67
N ASP A 99 -1.91 -3.01 -13.74
CA ASP A 99 -2.24 -3.46 -15.09
C ASP A 99 -1.45 -4.74 -15.40
N PHE A 100 -1.97 -5.88 -14.93
CA PHE A 100 -1.34 -7.19 -15.15
C PHE A 100 -1.63 -7.72 -16.55
N ASP A 101 -0.58 -7.89 -17.34
CA ASP A 101 -0.64 -8.58 -18.64
C ASP A 101 -0.39 -10.08 -18.45
N SER A 102 -1.45 -10.88 -18.63
CA SER A 102 -1.40 -12.34 -18.51
C SER A 102 -0.42 -13.03 -19.48
N SER A 103 0.06 -12.34 -20.52
CA SER A 103 1.05 -12.88 -21.46
C SER A 103 2.48 -12.88 -20.91
N ILE A 104 2.74 -12.14 -19.83
CA ILE A 104 4.05 -12.04 -19.19
C ILE A 104 4.07 -12.95 -17.95
N LYS A 105 5.15 -13.71 -17.78
CA LYS A 105 5.33 -14.59 -16.61
C LYS A 105 5.53 -13.73 -15.35
N PRO A 106 4.63 -13.77 -14.34
CA PRO A 106 4.65 -12.89 -13.17
C PRO A 106 5.80 -13.17 -12.22
N ASP A 107 6.30 -12.14 -11.53
CA ASP A 107 7.09 -12.34 -10.31
C ASP A 107 6.18 -12.87 -9.20
N GLU A 108 6.72 -13.70 -8.30
CA GLU A 108 5.99 -14.27 -7.18
C GLU A 108 6.42 -13.62 -5.86
N ILE A 109 5.44 -13.21 -5.04
CA ILE A 109 5.69 -12.68 -3.70
C ILE A 109 4.95 -13.55 -2.69
N SER A 110 5.69 -14.20 -1.80
CA SER A 110 5.14 -14.94 -0.67
C SER A 110 5.14 -14.06 0.58
N VAL A 111 3.95 -13.70 1.05
CA VAL A 111 3.76 -12.96 2.31
C VAL A 111 3.48 -13.96 3.42
N ILE A 112 4.32 -13.97 4.45
CA ILE A 112 4.33 -14.98 5.50
C ILE A 112 4.14 -14.26 6.84
N ASN A 113 2.96 -14.40 7.44
CA ASN A 113 2.70 -13.89 8.77
C ASN A 113 3.20 -14.90 9.82
N GLN A 114 4.40 -14.70 10.35
CA GLN A 114 5.02 -15.57 11.35
C GLN A 114 4.66 -15.18 12.79
N THR A 115 3.78 -14.19 12.97
CA THR A 115 3.32 -13.76 14.30
C THR A 115 2.16 -14.62 14.80
N ASP A 116 1.76 -14.42 16.06
CA ASP A 116 0.52 -14.95 16.63
C ASP A 116 -0.68 -14.00 16.45
N LYS A 117 -0.50 -12.87 15.74
CA LYS A 117 -1.49 -11.82 15.56
C LYS A 117 -2.09 -11.79 14.16
N VAL A 118 -3.36 -11.43 14.07
CA VAL A 118 -3.99 -11.08 12.79
C VAL A 118 -3.44 -9.74 12.33
N ILE A 119 -2.99 -9.67 11.08
CA ILE A 119 -2.68 -8.39 10.44
C ILE A 119 -3.99 -7.86 9.85
N ARG A 120 -4.53 -6.79 10.44
CA ARG A 120 -5.80 -6.19 10.01
C ARG A 120 -5.74 -5.76 8.56
N TYR A 121 -4.66 -5.08 8.17
CA TYR A 121 -4.33 -4.83 6.78
C TYR A 121 -2.83 -4.77 6.53
N LEU A 122 -2.46 -5.07 5.30
CA LEU A 122 -1.10 -5.02 4.81
C LEU A 122 -1.10 -4.51 3.37
N LYS A 123 -0.40 -3.40 3.15
CA LYS A 123 -0.05 -2.96 1.81
C LYS A 123 1.30 -3.55 1.43
N ILE A 124 1.39 -4.13 0.23
CA ILE A 124 2.63 -4.55 -0.40
C ILE A 124 2.79 -3.76 -1.69
N ASP A 125 3.93 -3.11 -1.86
CA ASP A 125 4.30 -2.44 -3.10
C ASP A 125 5.48 -3.17 -3.76
N ALA A 126 5.36 -3.36 -5.07
CA ALA A 126 6.32 -4.05 -5.92
C ALA A 126 6.46 -3.28 -7.25
N THR A 127 7.21 -2.16 -7.23
CA THR A 127 7.49 -1.18 -8.32
C THR A 127 6.30 -0.72 -9.19
N SER A 128 5.60 -1.63 -9.87
CA SER A 128 4.43 -1.38 -10.72
C SER A 128 3.21 -2.21 -10.32
N SER A 129 3.20 -2.77 -9.11
CA SER A 129 2.04 -3.45 -8.54
C SER A 129 1.92 -3.10 -7.07
N SER A 130 0.70 -2.77 -6.63
CA SER A 130 0.39 -2.60 -5.21
C SER A 130 -0.71 -3.56 -4.82
N PHE A 131 -0.61 -4.16 -3.64
CA PHE A 131 -1.58 -5.10 -3.11
C PHE A 131 -2.07 -4.59 -1.76
N LEU A 132 -3.36 -4.75 -1.50
CA LEU A 132 -3.97 -4.58 -0.20
C LEU A 132 -4.49 -5.94 0.27
N LEU A 133 -3.85 -6.50 1.29
CA LEU A 133 -4.28 -7.73 1.94
C LEU A 133 -5.05 -7.38 3.21
N LEU A 134 -6.19 -8.05 3.43
CA LEU A 134 -7.09 -7.83 4.56
C LEU A 134 -7.08 -9.06 5.48
N GLU A 135 -7.03 -8.83 6.79
CA GLU A 135 -7.10 -9.87 7.84
C GLU A 135 -6.18 -11.08 7.58
N VAL A 136 -4.89 -10.84 7.34
CA VAL A 136 -3.90 -11.90 7.13
C VAL A 136 -3.73 -12.66 8.45
N GLN A 137 -4.14 -13.93 8.44
CA GLN A 137 -4.19 -14.75 9.63
C GLN A 137 -2.79 -15.12 10.15
N PRO A 138 -2.62 -15.36 11.46
CA PRO A 138 -1.39 -15.90 12.03
C PRO A 138 -0.93 -17.17 11.32
N GLN A 139 0.38 -17.34 11.18
CA GLN A 139 1.00 -18.56 10.64
C GLN A 139 0.51 -18.94 9.23
N THR A 140 0.12 -17.94 8.42
CA THR A 140 -0.31 -18.17 7.04
C THR A 140 0.67 -17.62 6.02
N THR A 141 0.63 -18.22 4.83
CA THR A 141 1.36 -17.77 3.65
C THR A 141 0.36 -17.38 2.57
N THR A 142 0.43 -16.14 2.12
CA THR A 142 -0.34 -15.62 0.98
C THR A 142 0.59 -15.44 -0.20
N ARG A 143 0.26 -16.03 -1.35
CA ARG A 143 1.02 -15.87 -2.59
C ARG A 143 0.38 -14.76 -3.45
N LEU A 144 1.21 -13.85 -3.94
CA LEU A 144 0.84 -12.75 -4.80
C LEU A 144 1.59 -12.87 -6.13
N LEU A 145 0.94 -12.45 -7.21
CA LEU A 145 1.53 -12.41 -8.55
C LEU A 145 1.70 -10.95 -8.96
N ALA A 146 2.95 -10.51 -9.07
CA ALA A 146 3.31 -9.15 -9.43
C ALA A 146 3.78 -9.07 -10.88
N ARG A 147 3.66 -7.88 -11.46
CA ARG A 147 4.32 -7.60 -12.75
C ARG A 147 5.83 -7.83 -12.57
N PRO A 148 6.51 -8.47 -13.52
CA PRO A 148 7.95 -8.64 -13.43
C PRO A 148 8.66 -7.32 -13.29
N GLN A 149 9.59 -7.25 -12.36
CA GLN A 149 10.46 -6.09 -12.20
C GLN A 149 11.71 -6.20 -13.09
N THR A 150 11.96 -7.38 -13.65
CA THR A 150 13.19 -7.72 -14.40
C THR A 150 13.05 -7.59 -15.92
N ASP A 151 11.84 -7.44 -16.45
CA ASP A 151 11.55 -7.47 -17.89
C ASP A 151 12.01 -6.20 -18.66
N ARG A 152 12.24 -5.09 -17.95
CA ARG A 152 12.51 -3.76 -18.53
C ARG A 152 13.97 -3.28 -18.47
N ARG A 153 14.94 -4.19 -18.32
CA ARG A 153 16.37 -3.85 -18.08
C ARG A 153 16.58 -3.04 -16.79
N ALA A 154 15.72 -3.21 -15.80
CA ALA A 154 15.96 -2.64 -14.48
C ALA A 154 17.20 -3.32 -13.86
N ASP A 155 18.04 -2.52 -13.25
CA ASP A 155 19.18 -2.92 -12.43
C ASP A 155 18.81 -3.11 -10.96
N ILE A 156 17.61 -2.64 -10.58
CA ILE A 156 17.08 -2.69 -9.22
C ILE A 156 15.62 -3.14 -9.26
N SER A 157 15.25 -4.07 -8.37
CA SER A 157 13.86 -4.28 -7.97
C SER A 157 13.64 -3.83 -6.53
N TRP A 158 12.39 -3.54 -6.16
CA TRP A 158 12.04 -3.12 -4.82
C TRP A 158 10.74 -3.79 -4.37
N ILE A 159 10.74 -4.21 -3.10
CA ILE A 159 9.54 -4.70 -2.39
C ILE A 159 9.47 -3.95 -1.07
N GLY A 160 8.32 -3.35 -0.78
CA GLY A 160 8.08 -2.65 0.47
C GLY A 160 6.61 -2.57 0.82
N GLY A 161 6.30 -1.76 1.81
CA GLY A 161 4.92 -1.53 2.21
C GLY A 161 4.79 -1.09 3.66
N PHE A 162 3.59 -1.26 4.18
CA PHE A 162 3.22 -0.96 5.55
C PHE A 162 1.99 -1.76 5.96
N GLY A 163 1.73 -1.89 7.26
CA GLY A 163 0.56 -2.58 7.76
C GLY A 163 0.27 -2.31 9.23
N LYS A 164 -0.86 -2.83 9.68
CA LYS A 164 -1.37 -2.70 11.05
C LYS A 164 -1.92 -4.03 11.53
N PHE A 165 -1.52 -4.45 12.72
CA PHE A 165 -2.10 -5.59 13.42
C PHE A 165 -3.49 -5.26 13.99
N ASP A 166 -4.25 -6.29 14.34
CA ASP A 166 -5.59 -6.09 14.91
C ASP A 166 -5.57 -5.43 16.31
N ASP A 167 -4.45 -5.53 17.03
CA ASP A 167 -4.23 -4.80 18.29
C ASP A 167 -3.87 -3.31 18.09
N GLY A 168 -3.78 -2.86 16.84
CA GLY A 168 -3.46 -1.48 16.47
C GLY A 168 -1.96 -1.19 16.35
N SER A 169 -1.08 -2.14 16.67
CA SER A 169 0.36 -1.95 16.45
C SER A 169 0.69 -1.91 14.96
N GLU A 170 1.64 -1.03 14.59
CA GLU A 170 1.98 -0.74 13.20
C GLU A 170 3.40 -1.18 12.87
N PHE A 171 3.62 -1.50 11.60
CA PHE A 171 4.94 -1.66 11.03
C PHE A 171 4.99 -0.87 9.72
N ALA A 172 5.44 0.39 9.84
CA ALA A 172 5.43 1.38 8.78
C ALA A 172 6.74 1.40 7.98
N ASN A 173 6.63 1.80 6.71
CA ASN A 173 7.74 2.20 5.82
C ASN A 173 8.90 1.20 5.80
N TRP A 174 8.59 -0.08 5.71
CA TRP A 174 9.59 -1.11 5.48
C TRP A 174 9.77 -1.32 3.97
N GLY A 175 10.96 -1.77 3.60
CA GLY A 175 11.27 -1.99 2.20
C GLY A 175 12.69 -2.47 1.99
N ARG A 176 12.90 -3.07 0.83
CA ARG A 176 14.18 -3.59 0.38
C ARG A 176 14.36 -3.38 -1.10
N ASN A 177 15.53 -2.87 -1.47
CA ASN A 177 16.01 -2.90 -2.84
C ASN A 177 16.77 -4.21 -3.07
N PHE A 178 16.77 -4.67 -4.30
CA PHE A 178 17.44 -5.89 -4.73
C PHE A 178 18.22 -5.60 -5.99
N GLN A 179 19.49 -6.00 -6.03
CA GLN A 179 20.32 -5.78 -7.21
C GLN A 179 20.08 -6.85 -8.26
N ILE A 180 19.62 -6.45 -9.44
CA ILE A 180 19.41 -7.34 -10.58
C ILE A 180 20.71 -7.37 -11.38
N ARG A 181 21.48 -8.46 -11.26
CA ARG A 181 22.75 -8.63 -11.98
C ARG A 181 22.55 -9.40 -13.29
N GLY A 182 23.10 -8.87 -14.37
CA GLY A 182 23.13 -9.53 -15.68
C GLY A 182 21.79 -9.51 -16.44
N LYS A 183 21.61 -10.45 -17.37
CA LYS A 183 20.38 -10.61 -18.17
C LYS A 183 19.41 -11.59 -17.49
N TYR A 184 18.99 -11.28 -16.27
CA TYR A 184 17.98 -12.10 -15.59
C TYR A 184 16.65 -12.03 -16.34
N SER A 185 15.97 -13.16 -16.50
CA SER A 185 14.66 -13.27 -17.12
C SER A 185 13.70 -13.94 -16.14
N ALA A 186 12.54 -13.30 -15.94
CA ALA A 186 11.46 -13.64 -15.02
C ALA A 186 11.13 -15.15 -14.90
N PRO A 187 10.58 -15.60 -13.75
CA PRO A 187 10.07 -14.80 -12.65
C PRO A 187 11.04 -14.75 -11.47
N ALA A 188 11.16 -13.57 -10.86
CA ALA A 188 11.81 -13.46 -9.56
C ALA A 188 10.87 -13.90 -8.45
N HIS A 189 11.44 -14.40 -7.35
CA HIS A 189 10.69 -14.83 -6.17
C HIS A 189 11.14 -14.01 -4.97
N TYR A 190 10.15 -13.46 -4.28
CA TYR A 190 10.34 -12.65 -3.09
C TYR A 190 9.57 -13.26 -1.92
N CYS A 191 10.11 -13.11 -0.72
CA CYS A 191 9.45 -13.48 0.52
C CYS A 191 9.41 -12.29 1.47
N VAL A 192 8.23 -12.00 2.02
CA VAL A 192 7.98 -10.98 3.04
C VAL A 192 7.59 -11.69 4.33
N PHE A 193 8.52 -11.77 5.27
CA PHE A 193 8.29 -12.35 6.59
C PHE A 193 7.90 -11.25 7.57
N ILE A 194 6.74 -11.40 8.20
CA ILE A 194 6.25 -10.49 9.22
C ILE A 194 6.40 -11.22 10.56
N ARG A 195 7.25 -10.68 11.43
CA ARG A 195 7.61 -11.23 12.73
C ARG A 195 7.33 -10.19 13.82
N ASP A 196 7.44 -10.62 15.08
CA ASP A 196 7.24 -9.72 16.22
C ASP A 196 8.28 -8.59 16.20
N GLY A 197 7.84 -7.40 15.80
CA GLY A 197 8.65 -6.18 15.76
C GLY A 197 9.50 -5.98 14.51
N GLU A 198 9.47 -6.88 13.52
CA GLU A 198 10.22 -6.70 12.28
C GLU A 198 9.52 -7.24 11.03
N VAL A 199 9.79 -6.60 9.88
CA VAL A 199 9.48 -7.13 8.55
C VAL A 199 10.78 -7.39 7.82
N VAL A 200 10.97 -8.65 7.39
CA VAL A 200 12.14 -9.09 6.65
C VAL A 200 11.73 -9.41 5.23
N VAL A 201 12.38 -8.77 4.26
CA VAL A 201 12.15 -9.02 2.83
C VAL A 201 13.38 -9.68 2.25
N GLN A 202 13.18 -10.79 1.54
CA GLN A 202 14.22 -11.58 0.89
C GLN A 202 13.84 -11.84 -0.56
N SER A 203 14.85 -12.12 -1.39
CA SER A 203 14.67 -12.65 -2.73
C SER A 203 15.49 -13.93 -2.84
N ARG A 204 14.97 -14.91 -3.59
CA ARG A 204 15.69 -16.14 -3.89
C ARG A 204 16.84 -15.89 -4.88
N GLU A 205 16.70 -14.90 -5.75
CA GLU A 205 17.63 -14.66 -6.86
C GLU A 205 18.55 -13.46 -6.65
N PHE A 206 18.17 -12.51 -5.79
CA PHE A 206 18.84 -11.23 -5.70
C PHE A 206 19.33 -10.87 -4.30
N GLU A 207 20.53 -10.29 -4.24
CA GLU A 207 21.10 -9.71 -3.03
C GLU A 207 20.34 -8.43 -2.65
N GLY A 208 19.82 -8.39 -1.43
CA GLY A 208 19.10 -7.23 -0.90
C GLY A 208 20.03 -6.17 -0.31
N PHE A 209 19.71 -4.91 -0.52
CA PHE A 209 20.43 -3.78 0.07
C PHE A 209 19.47 -2.69 0.58
N ARG A 210 20.00 -1.80 1.42
CA ARG A 210 19.33 -0.57 1.85
C ARG A 210 20.18 0.64 1.48
N ILE A 211 19.50 1.76 1.28
CA ILE A 211 20.13 3.08 1.21
C ILE A 211 19.90 3.72 2.58
N ASP A 212 20.97 4.06 3.29
CA ASP A 212 20.86 4.73 4.58
C ASP A 212 20.53 6.23 4.43
N SER A 213 20.34 6.94 5.54
CA SER A 213 20.02 8.38 5.53
C SER A 213 21.12 9.26 4.92
N SER A 214 22.33 8.73 4.72
CA SER A 214 23.43 9.42 4.03
C SER A 214 23.48 9.14 2.53
N GLY A 215 22.57 8.30 2.02
CA GLY A 215 22.57 7.84 0.63
C GLY A 215 23.53 6.69 0.36
N LYS A 216 24.16 6.10 1.39
CA LYS A 216 25.12 5.01 1.22
C LYS A 216 24.40 3.67 1.11
N ILE A 217 24.85 2.84 0.17
CA ILE A 217 24.42 1.45 0.05
C ILE A 217 25.00 0.65 1.21
N VAL A 218 24.11 0.05 1.99
CA VAL A 218 24.41 -0.93 3.03
C VAL A 218 23.93 -2.28 2.52
N GLU A 219 24.88 -3.10 2.11
CA GLU A 219 24.62 -4.51 1.80
C GLU A 219 24.08 -5.19 3.05
N MET A 220 23.03 -6.00 2.89
CA MET A 220 22.54 -6.81 3.98
C MET A 220 22.95 -8.26 3.73
N PRO A 221 23.50 -8.94 4.76
CA PRO A 221 23.97 -10.30 4.61
C PRO A 221 22.85 -11.15 4.03
N GLU A 222 23.21 -11.94 3.02
CA GLU A 222 22.32 -12.88 2.35
C GLU A 222 21.63 -13.71 3.44
N ALA A 223 20.31 -13.61 3.52
CA ALA A 223 19.57 -14.51 4.39
C ALA A 223 19.73 -15.89 3.78
N LYS A 224 20.52 -16.74 4.45
CA LYS A 224 20.75 -18.13 4.02
C LYS A 224 19.42 -18.73 3.56
N ASN A 225 19.39 -19.18 2.30
CA ASN A 225 18.28 -19.61 1.43
C ASN A 225 17.26 -20.62 1.99
N GLU A 226 17.07 -20.73 3.30
CA GLU A 226 16.23 -21.74 3.93
C GLU A 226 14.75 -21.34 4.00
N ALA A 227 14.40 -20.06 3.80
CA ALA A 227 13.05 -19.58 4.13
C ALA A 227 12.14 -19.26 2.93
N CYS A 228 12.67 -19.17 1.70
CA CYS A 228 11.90 -18.82 0.50
C CYS A 228 11.70 -20.02 -0.44
N GLN A 229 11.26 -21.16 0.13
CA GLN A 229 10.99 -22.43 -0.57
C GLN A 229 9.49 -22.70 -0.72
#